data_AF-A0A535ULA3-F1
#
_entry.id   AF-A0A535ULA3-F1
#
_cell.length_a   1.000
_cell.length_b   1.000
_cell.length_c   1.000
_cell.angle_alpha   90.00
_cell.angle_beta   90.00
_cell.angle_gamma   90.00
#
_symmetry.space_group_name_H-M   'P 1'
#
loop_
_entity.id
_entity.type
_entity.pdbx_description
1 polymer ?
#
loop_
_entity_poly.entity_id
_entity_poly.type
_entity_poly.pdbx_seq_one_letter_code
_entity_poly.pdbx_strand_id
1 'polypeptide(L)'
;MSTDAPLRVHLVRHGKIESHRGDMPLIDEGLRQAEAFGQRLNEELVIEEVVSFLYAPTRRARETTETIYNALRITSGYADSRQTQLLAPVEHCALRNPDERMQTQLLVVY
;
A
#
# COMPACT_ATOMS: atom_id res chain seq x y z
N MET A 1 27.37 16.08 -7.12
CA MET A 1 26.27 16.21 -6.14
C MET A 1 25.35 15.04 -6.39
N SER A 2 25.21 14.10 -5.46
CA SER A 2 24.15 13.08 -5.58
C SER A 2 22.84 13.82 -5.46
N THR A 3 22.09 13.92 -6.56
CA THR A 3 20.69 14.31 -6.50
C THR A 3 19.94 13.08 -6.01
N ASP A 4 19.96 12.84 -4.69
CA ASP A 4 19.11 11.82 -4.09
C ASP A 4 17.67 12.17 -4.46
N ALA A 5 16.98 11.23 -5.12
CA ALA A 5 15.58 11.39 -5.42
C ALA A 5 14.81 11.63 -4.10
N PRO A 6 13.80 12.53 -4.09
CA PRO A 6 13.07 12.81 -2.87
C PRO A 6 12.30 11.57 -2.41
N LEU A 7 12.48 11.20 -1.13
CA LEU A 7 11.68 10.17 -0.49
C LEU A 7 10.19 10.52 -0.57
N ARG A 8 9.38 9.65 -1.18
CA ARG A 8 7.94 9.82 -1.30
C ARG A 8 7.22 8.94 -0.29
N VAL A 9 6.30 9.55 0.45
CA VAL A 9 5.53 8.87 1.48
C VAL A 9 4.05 9.03 1.21
N HIS A 10 3.36 7.91 1.00
CA HIS A 10 1.92 7.86 0.78
C HIS A 10 1.25 7.31 2.05
N LEU A 11 0.40 8.15 2.65
CA LEU A 11 -0.46 7.76 3.77
C LEU A 11 -1.79 7.28 3.21
N VAL A 12 -2.05 5.99 3.33
CA VAL A 12 -3.20 5.33 2.72
C VAL A 12 -4.16 4.83 3.81
N ARG A 13 -5.42 5.24 3.75
CA ARG A 13 -6.45 4.67 4.61
C ARG A 13 -6.87 3.31 4.05
N HIS A 14 -7.22 2.36 4.94
CA HIS A 14 -7.82 1.09 4.53
C HIS A 14 -9.05 1.28 3.62
N GLY A 15 -9.27 0.30 2.73
CA GLY A 15 -10.46 0.23 1.90
C GLY A 15 -11.74 0.10 2.73
N LYS A 16 -12.89 0.25 2.06
CA LYS A 16 -14.20 0.12 2.71
C LYS A 16 -14.37 -1.23 3.42
N ILE A 17 -14.99 -1.15 4.60
CA ILE A 17 -15.37 -2.27 5.47
C ILE A 17 -16.86 -2.18 5.80
N GLU A 18 -17.48 -3.27 6.24
CA GLU A 18 -18.90 -3.29 6.60
C GLU A 18 -19.17 -2.48 7.89
N SER A 19 -18.30 -2.59 8.89
CA SER A 19 -18.39 -1.82 10.12
C SER A 19 -17.01 -1.62 10.76
N HIS A 20 -16.88 -0.65 11.65
CA HIS A 20 -15.64 -0.42 12.41
C HIS A 20 -15.60 -1.22 13.73
N ARG A 21 -16.52 -2.19 13.92
CA ARG A 21 -16.57 -3.01 15.14
C ARG A 21 -15.71 -4.26 14.95
N GLY A 22 -14.62 -4.35 15.70
CA GLY A 22 -13.71 -5.49 15.64
C GLY A 22 -12.74 -5.46 14.46
N ASP A 23 -12.11 -6.59 14.19
CA ASP A 23 -11.10 -6.75 13.13
C ASP A 23 -11.75 -7.20 11.81
N MET A 24 -12.51 -6.30 11.21
CA MET A 24 -13.30 -6.58 10.01
C MET A 24 -12.42 -6.65 8.75
N PRO A 25 -12.74 -7.56 7.81
CA PRO A 25 -12.16 -7.55 6.47
C PRO A 25 -12.66 -6.38 5.63
N LEU A 26 -11.99 -6.16 4.51
CA LEU A 26 -12.51 -5.35 3.42
C LEU A 26 -13.74 -6.00 2.79
N ILE A 27 -14.66 -5.17 2.31
CA ILE A 27 -15.72 -5.60 1.38
C ILE A 27 -15.23 -5.43 -0.07
N ASP A 28 -15.97 -5.96 -1.04
CA ASP A 28 -15.62 -5.90 -2.47
C ASP A 28 -15.31 -4.47 -2.96
N GLU A 29 -16.05 -3.47 -2.47
CA GLU A 29 -15.79 -2.08 -2.80
C GLU A 29 -14.44 -1.59 -2.24
N GLY A 30 -14.06 -2.04 -1.04
CA GLY A 30 -12.77 -1.75 -0.42
C GLY A 30 -11.61 -2.41 -1.15
N LEU A 31 -11.80 -3.63 -1.65
CA LEU A 31 -10.82 -4.32 -2.49
C LEU A 31 -10.60 -3.56 -3.81
N ARG A 32 -11.69 -3.16 -4.49
CA ARG A 32 -11.61 -2.34 -5.72
C ARG A 32 -10.92 -1.00 -5.49
N GLN A 33 -11.15 -0.35 -4.35
CA GLN A 33 -10.46 0.90 -3.99
C GLN A 33 -8.95 0.70 -3.87
N ALA A 34 -8.53 -0.36 -3.19
CA ALA A 34 -7.12 -0.69 -2.99
C ALA A 34 -6.43 -1.06 -4.32
N GLU A 35 -7.10 -1.85 -5.16
CA GLU A 35 -6.61 -2.21 -6.49
C GLU A 35 -6.44 -0.97 -7.38
N ALA A 36 -7.47 -0.11 -7.46
CA ALA A 36 -7.41 1.12 -8.24
C ALA A 36 -6.34 2.10 -7.73
N PHE A 37 -6.03 2.09 -6.43
CA PHE A 37 -4.90 2.85 -5.90
C PHE A 37 -3.57 2.29 -6.39
N GLY A 38 -3.36 0.96 -6.30
CA GLY A 38 -2.14 0.32 -6.79
C GLY A 38 -1.90 0.53 -8.28
N GLN A 39 -2.96 0.49 -9.10
CA GLN A 39 -2.88 0.79 -10.53
C GLN A 39 -2.44 2.23 -10.81
N ARG A 40 -3.06 3.23 -10.15
CA ARG A 40 -2.66 4.64 -10.30
C ARG A 40 -1.23 4.90 -9.82
N LEU A 41 -0.85 4.27 -8.71
CA LEU A 41 0.51 4.37 -8.19
C LEU A 41 1.53 3.86 -9.21
N ASN A 42 1.26 2.75 -9.90
CA ASN A 42 2.15 2.24 -10.95
C ASN A 42 2.41 3.24 -12.10
N GLU A 43 1.49 4.16 -12.34
CA GLU A 43 1.65 5.23 -13.35
C GLU A 43 2.59 6.34 -12.85
N GLU A 44 2.73 6.49 -11.53
CA GLU A 44 3.57 7.49 -10.88
C GLU A 44 4.98 6.97 -10.54
N LEU A 45 5.20 5.65 -10.56
CA LEU A 45 6.49 5.04 -10.24
C LEU A 45 7.49 5.23 -11.39
N VAL A 46 8.73 5.55 -11.05
CA VAL A 46 9.84 5.62 -12.02
C VAL A 46 10.65 4.33 -12.06
N ILE A 47 11.48 4.20 -13.10
CA ILE A 47 12.34 3.03 -13.30
C ILE A 47 13.31 2.91 -12.12
N GLU A 48 13.55 1.68 -11.66
CA GLU A 48 14.49 1.36 -10.56
C GLU A 48 14.08 1.91 -9.17
N GLU A 49 12.88 2.49 -9.02
CA GLU A 49 12.35 2.82 -7.69
C GLU A 49 12.14 1.56 -6.86
N VAL A 50 12.28 1.72 -5.55
CA VAL A 50 11.95 0.66 -4.63
C VAL A 50 10.78 1.07 -3.75
N VAL A 51 9.84 0.14 -3.63
CA VAL A 51 8.57 0.37 -2.96
C VAL A 51 8.50 -0.52 -1.72
N SER A 52 8.39 0.12 -0.56
CA SER A 52 8.20 -0.52 0.74
C SER A 52 6.80 -0.30 1.27
N PHE A 53 6.24 -1.35 1.86
CA PHE A 53 4.86 -1.36 2.36
C PHE A 53 4.84 -1.67 3.85
N LEU A 54 4.22 -0.79 4.62
CA LEU A 54 4.04 -0.92 6.05
C LEU A 54 2.55 -0.80 6.41
N TYR A 55 2.05 -1.73 7.23
CA TYR A 55 0.65 -1.72 7.65
C TYR A 55 0.49 -1.87 9.16
N ALA A 56 -0.56 -1.26 9.70
CA ALA A 56 -0.95 -1.43 11.11
C ALA A 56 -1.46 -2.86 11.36
N PRO A 57 -1.34 -3.42 12.59
CA PRO A 57 -1.65 -4.83 12.90
C PRO A 57 -3.17 -5.12 12.95
N THR A 58 -3.85 -4.88 11.83
CA THR A 58 -5.28 -5.19 11.63
C THR A 58 -5.51 -5.82 10.27
N ARG A 59 -6.56 -6.63 10.21
CA ARG A 59 -6.95 -7.34 9.00
C ARG A 59 -7.22 -6.40 7.84
N ARG A 60 -7.99 -5.33 8.06
CA ARG A 60 -8.29 -4.33 7.01
C ARG A 60 -7.08 -3.60 6.46
N ALA A 61 -6.10 -3.29 7.31
CA ALA A 61 -4.86 -2.65 6.87
C ALA A 61 -4.01 -3.63 6.06
N ARG A 62 -3.85 -4.86 6.57
CA ARG A 62 -3.17 -5.94 5.85
C ARG A 62 -3.78 -6.20 4.48
N GLU A 63 -5.09 -6.46 4.40
CA GLU A 63 -5.79 -6.77 3.15
C GLU A 63 -5.71 -5.63 2.13
N THR A 64 -5.79 -4.37 2.57
CA THR A 64 -5.60 -3.21 1.69
C THR A 64 -4.17 -3.19 1.13
N THR A 65 -3.16 -3.36 1.99
CA THR A 65 -1.75 -3.32 1.57
C THR A 65 -1.41 -4.48 0.65
N GLU A 66 -1.85 -5.69 0.95
CA GLU A 66 -1.68 -6.87 0.11
C GLU A 66 -2.36 -6.69 -1.25
N THR A 67 -3.53 -6.06 -1.28
CA THR A 67 -4.24 -5.78 -2.54
C THR A 67 -3.47 -4.76 -3.39
N ILE A 68 -2.94 -3.68 -2.79
CA ILE A 68 -2.09 -2.70 -3.50
C ILE A 68 -0.81 -3.37 -4.01
N TYR A 69 -0.13 -4.15 -3.17
CA TYR A 69 1.08 -4.90 -3.54
C TYR A 69 0.82 -5.83 -4.73
N ASN A 70 -0.28 -6.57 -4.70
CA ASN A 70 -0.65 -7.48 -5.79
C ASN A 70 -0.99 -6.73 -7.08
N ALA A 71 -1.72 -5.62 -6.99
CA ALA A 71 -2.03 -4.78 -8.14
C ALA A 71 -0.74 -4.26 -8.80
N LEU A 72 0.19 -3.73 -8.01
CA LEU A 72 1.51 -3.31 -8.49
C LEU A 72 2.24 -4.49 -9.14
N ARG A 73 2.37 -5.63 -8.45
CA ARG A 73 3.07 -6.81 -8.98
C ARG A 73 2.51 -7.29 -10.32
N ILE A 74 1.19 -7.25 -10.51
CA ILE A 74 0.53 -7.64 -11.76
C ILE A 74 0.82 -6.62 -12.87
N THR A 75 0.71 -5.32 -12.56
CA THR A 75 0.92 -4.26 -13.55
C THR A 75 2.40 -4.10 -13.93
N SER A 76 3.32 -4.27 -12.97
CA SER A 76 4.77 -4.26 -13.21
C SER A 76 5.24 -5.54 -13.93
N GLY A 77 4.60 -6.69 -13.65
CA GLY A 77 4.94 -8.00 -14.24
C GLY A 77 4.65 -8.15 -15.73
N TYR A 78 4.02 -7.17 -16.38
CA TYR A 78 3.84 -7.14 -17.84
C TYR A 78 4.91 -6.30 -18.57
N ALA A 79 5.84 -5.68 -17.85
CA ALA A 79 6.90 -4.87 -18.43
C ALA A 79 8.24 -5.26 -17.83
N ASP A 80 8.93 -6.17 -18.51
CA ASP A 80 10.35 -6.55 -18.38
C ASP A 80 11.33 -5.35 -18.50
N SER A 81 10.82 -4.12 -18.46
CA SER A 81 11.52 -2.86 -18.72
C SER A 81 11.49 -1.86 -17.55
N ARG A 82 10.70 -2.11 -16.48
CA ARG A 82 10.72 -1.29 -15.25
C ARG A 82 11.26 -2.14 -14.10
N GLN A 83 12.55 -2.00 -13.80
CA GLN A 83 13.26 -2.68 -12.70
C GLN A 83 12.80 -2.22 -11.30
N THR A 84 11.53 -1.82 -11.13
CA THR A 84 10.99 -1.38 -9.84
C THR A 84 10.98 -2.55 -8.86
N GLN A 85 11.64 -2.39 -7.72
CA GLN A 85 11.72 -3.43 -6.69
C GLN A 85 10.55 -3.27 -5.72
N LEU A 86 9.70 -4.30 -5.62
CA LEU A 86 8.62 -4.33 -4.63
C LEU A 86 9.05 -5.17 -3.43
N LEU A 87 9.20 -4.55 -2.26
CA LEU A 87 9.43 -5.29 -1.02
C LEU A 87 8.13 -5.87 -0.48
N ALA A 88 8.21 -7.03 0.18
CA ALA A 88 7.04 -7.67 0.75
C ALA A 88 6.40 -6.77 1.83
N PRO A 89 5.06 -6.76 1.96
CA PRO A 89 4.38 -6.04 3.04
C PRO A 89 4.82 -6.48 4.44
N VAL A 90 5.11 -5.50 5.29
CA VAL A 90 5.53 -5.72 6.67
C VAL A 90 4.55 -5.08 7.65
N GLU A 91 4.17 -5.83 8.68
CA GLU A 91 3.38 -5.31 9.79
C GLU A 91 4.25 -4.38 10.66
N HIS A 92 3.70 -3.24 11.08
CA HIS A 92 4.40 -2.31 11.95
C HIS A 92 3.49 -1.72 13.04
N CYS A 93 3.73 -2.12 14.30
CA CYS A 93 2.91 -1.72 15.45
C CYS A 93 2.87 -0.20 15.70
N ALA A 94 3.91 0.55 15.31
CA ALA A 94 3.94 2.01 15.48
C ALA A 94 2.95 2.75 14.56
N LEU A 95 2.39 2.09 13.53
CA LEU A 95 1.34 2.66 12.67
C LEU A 95 -0.06 2.56 13.30
N ARG A 96 -0.16 2.00 14.51
CA ARG A 96 -1.42 1.95 15.25
C ARG A 96 -1.78 3.37 15.71
N ASN A 97 -2.87 3.90 15.15
CA ASN A 97 -3.50 5.08 15.72
C ASN A 97 -4.26 4.67 17.00
N PRO A 98 -4.06 5.35 18.15
CA PRO A 98 -4.86 5.12 19.37
C PRO A 98 -6.36 5.34 19.13
N ASP A 99 -6.73 6.18 18.16
CA ASP A 99 -8.10 6.27 17.68
C ASP A 99 -8.40 5.14 16.70
N GLU A 100 -9.10 4.11 17.18
CA GLU A 100 -9.47 2.87 16.45
C GLU A 100 -10.19 3.09 15.11
N ARG A 101 -10.62 4.33 14.83
CA ARG A 101 -11.38 4.76 13.65
C ARG A 101 -10.52 5.15 12.45
N MET A 102 -9.24 5.45 12.62
CA MET A 102 -8.32 5.80 11.52
C MET A 102 -7.14 4.84 11.51
N GLN A 103 -7.23 3.77 10.71
CA GLN A 103 -6.10 2.88 10.52
C GLN A 103 -5.39 3.22 9.22
N THR A 104 -4.20 3.78 9.41
CA THR A 104 -3.32 4.28 8.37
C THR A 104 -2.35 3.18 7.98
N GLN A 105 -2.16 3.02 6.67
CA GLN A 105 -1.08 2.28 6.07
C GLN A 105 -0.08 3.29 5.53
N LEU A 106 1.19 2.90 5.54
CA LEU A 106 2.29 3.71 5.06
C LEU A 106 2.94 2.99 3.89
N LEU A 107 2.88 3.63 2.73
CA LEU A 107 3.64 3.22 1.57
C LEU A 107 4.81 4.19 1.42
N VAL A 108 6.02 3.66 1.38
CA VAL A 108 7.26 4.43 1.24
C VAL A 108 7.89 4.07 -0.08
N VAL A 109 8.16 5.07 -0.91
CA VAL A 109 8.81 4.95 -2.22
C VAL A 109 10.12 5.73 -2.16
N TYR A 110 11.22 5.08 -2.51
CA TYR A 110 12.56 5.64 -2.54
C TYR A 110 13.26 5.42 -3.87
#